data_AF-A0A483VXL6-F1
#
_entry.id   AF-A0A483VXL6-F1
#
_cell.length_a   1.000
_cell.length_b   1.000
_cell.length_c   1.000
_cell.angle_alpha   90.00
_cell.angle_beta   90.00
_cell.angle_gamma   90.00
#
_symmetry.space_group_name_H-M   'P 1'
#
loop_
_entity.id
_entity.type
_entity.pdbx_description
1 polymer ?
#
loop_
_entity_poly.entity_id
_entity_poly.type
_entity_poly.pdbx_seq_one_letter_code
_entity_poly.pdbx_strand_id
1 'polypeptide(L)'
;MKELIITGIRGVPAAHGGFETFAENLALYLVAKGWKVSVYCQEEEGDFYIDSWKGIERIHIPVKNKGALGTIIFDYKSVIHSLKTKGLILTLGYNTALFNLFYVISKRLNVINMDGIEWKRDKWGAIAKTWFWMNERFGCWFGDHLIADHPKIKEHLATRVSKDKITMIPYGAYSITRDNADK
;
A
#
# COMPACT_ATOMS: atom_id res chain seq x y z
N MET A 1 3.29 22.32 -3.71
CA MET A 1 2.13 21.42 -3.92
C MET A 1 2.37 20.16 -3.11
N LYS A 2 1.36 19.56 -2.47
CA LYS A 2 1.52 18.31 -1.72
C LYS A 2 1.36 17.13 -2.68
N GLU A 3 2.26 16.14 -2.59
CA GLU A 3 2.29 14.99 -3.49
C GLU A 3 2.27 13.69 -2.69
N LEU A 4 1.38 12.76 -3.06
CA LEU A 4 1.27 11.42 -2.48
C LEU A 4 1.48 10.37 -3.57
N ILE A 5 2.31 9.37 -3.28
CA ILE A 5 2.57 8.23 -4.15
C ILE A 5 2.09 6.97 -3.43
N ILE A 6 1.14 6.25 -4.02
CA ILE A 6 0.56 5.03 -3.45
C ILE A 6 1.17 3.80 -4.11
N THR A 7 1.70 2.90 -3.29
CA THR A 7 2.29 1.61 -3.68
C THR A 7 1.73 0.45 -2.83
N GLY A 8 1.98 -0.80 -3.23
CA GLY A 8 1.55 -2.00 -2.48
C GLY A 8 0.12 -2.47 -2.78
N ILE A 9 -0.53 -1.88 -3.79
CA ILE A 9 -1.84 -2.30 -4.30
C ILE A 9 -1.73 -2.64 -5.78
N ARG A 10 -2.77 -3.27 -6.35
CA ARG A 10 -2.79 -3.61 -7.78
C ARG A 10 -3.26 -2.49 -8.70
N GLY A 11 -3.76 -1.39 -8.15
CA GLY A 11 -4.09 -0.18 -8.90
C GLY A 11 -5.47 0.38 -8.58
N VAL A 12 -5.86 1.39 -9.36
CA VAL A 12 -7.21 1.98 -9.35
C VAL A 12 -7.75 2.11 -10.79
N PRO A 13 -9.07 1.96 -11.04
CA PRO A 13 -10.16 1.75 -10.07
C PRO A 13 -10.07 0.44 -9.28
N ALA A 14 -10.67 0.40 -8.10
CA ALA A 14 -10.61 -0.73 -7.18
C ALA A 14 -11.32 -1.96 -7.74
N ALA A 15 -10.59 -3.06 -7.88
CA ALA A 15 -11.11 -4.32 -8.42
C ALA A 15 -10.67 -5.57 -7.65
N HIS A 16 -9.84 -5.43 -6.61
CA HIS A 16 -9.13 -6.58 -6.01
C HIS A 16 -9.38 -6.78 -4.52
N GLY A 17 -9.53 -5.71 -3.74
CA GLY A 17 -9.69 -5.84 -2.30
C GLY A 17 -9.86 -4.53 -1.55
N GLY A 18 -9.80 -4.64 -0.21
CA GLY A 18 -10.02 -3.51 0.68
C GLY A 18 -8.99 -2.40 0.56
N PHE A 19 -7.73 -2.73 0.26
CA PHE A 19 -6.69 -1.72 0.05
C PHE A 19 -6.92 -0.89 -1.20
N GLU A 20 -7.31 -1.50 -2.31
CA GLU A 20 -7.63 -0.76 -3.53
C GLU A 20 -8.85 0.14 -3.32
N THR A 21 -9.91 -0.35 -2.64
CA THR A 21 -11.09 0.45 -2.31
C THR A 21 -10.73 1.62 -1.40
N PHE A 22 -9.87 1.40 -0.40
CA PHE A 22 -9.35 2.46 0.45
C PHE A 22 -8.53 3.49 -0.36
N ALA A 23 -7.59 3.01 -1.18
CA ALA A 23 -6.73 3.85 -1.99
C ALA A 23 -7.52 4.71 -2.98
N GLU A 24 -8.54 4.15 -3.63
CA GLU A 24 -9.43 4.90 -4.52
C GLU A 24 -10.12 6.05 -3.78
N ASN A 25 -10.75 5.76 -2.65
CA ASN A 25 -11.46 6.79 -1.87
C ASN A 25 -10.51 7.87 -1.35
N LEU A 26 -9.35 7.48 -0.81
CA LEU A 26 -8.36 8.43 -0.32
C LEU A 26 -7.79 9.29 -1.46
N ALA A 27 -7.44 8.68 -2.59
CA ALA A 27 -6.85 9.37 -3.72
C ALA A 27 -7.82 10.40 -4.30
N LEU A 28 -9.09 10.03 -4.51
CA LEU A 28 -10.12 10.95 -5.00
C LEU A 28 -10.36 12.11 -4.02
N TYR A 29 -10.43 11.81 -2.72
CA TYR A 29 -10.55 12.85 -1.69
C TYR A 29 -9.38 13.83 -1.72
N LEU A 30 -8.14 13.34 -1.80
CA LEU A 30 -6.93 14.18 -1.80
C LEU A 30 -6.79 15.00 -3.08
N VAL A 31 -7.12 14.43 -4.25
CA VAL A 31 -7.18 15.17 -5.52
C VAL A 31 -8.19 16.31 -5.41
N ALA A 32 -9.39 16.07 -4.86
CA ALA A 32 -10.37 17.13 -4.61
C ALA A 32 -9.90 18.21 -3.62
N LYS A 33 -8.90 17.91 -2.78
CA LYS A 33 -8.21 18.86 -1.89
C LYS A 33 -6.96 19.49 -2.52
N GLY A 34 -6.73 19.30 -3.82
CA GLY A 34 -5.62 19.92 -4.56
C GLY A 34 -4.26 19.23 -4.36
N TRP A 35 -4.24 17.97 -3.92
CA TRP A 35 -3.02 17.17 -3.90
C TRP A 35 -2.76 16.56 -5.27
N LYS A 36 -1.48 16.40 -5.63
CA LYS A 36 -1.09 15.48 -6.70
C LYS A 36 -1.04 14.07 -6.12
N VAL A 37 -1.79 13.15 -6.70
CA VAL A 37 -1.79 11.74 -6.27
C VAL A 37 -1.40 10.85 -7.43
N SER A 38 -0.43 9.98 -7.18
CA SER A 38 0.05 8.99 -8.13
C SER A 38 -0.17 7.57 -7.58
N VAL A 39 -0.67 6.65 -8.41
CA VAL A 39 -0.95 5.26 -8.03
C VAL A 39 -0.27 4.30 -8.99
N TYR A 40 0.47 3.33 -8.46
CA TYR A 40 1.03 2.25 -9.28
C TYR A 40 -0.03 1.19 -9.57
N CYS A 41 -0.13 0.80 -10.84
CA CYS A 41 -1.10 -0.17 -11.34
C CYS A 41 -0.38 -1.33 -12.03
N GLN A 42 -0.74 -2.56 -11.67
CA GLN A 42 -0.14 -3.77 -12.25
C GLN A 42 -0.85 -4.13 -13.55
N GLU A 43 -0.09 -4.31 -14.62
CA GLU A 43 -0.59 -4.80 -15.91
C GLU A 43 -0.08 -6.22 -16.18
N GLU A 44 -0.91 -7.07 -16.79
CA GLU A 44 -0.48 -8.43 -17.17
C GLU A 44 0.47 -8.41 -18.39
N GLU A 45 0.25 -7.47 -19.30
CA GLU A 45 0.98 -7.37 -20.57
C GLU A 45 1.05 -5.92 -21.06
N GLY A 46 1.67 -5.71 -22.23
CA GLY A 46 1.89 -4.39 -22.81
C GLY A 46 3.16 -3.71 -22.32
N ASP A 47 3.24 -2.42 -22.59
CA ASP A 47 4.37 -1.56 -22.26
C ASP A 47 4.10 -0.73 -21.01
N PHE A 48 5.15 -0.15 -20.43
CA PHE A 48 5.02 0.84 -19.38
C PHE A 48 4.34 2.09 -19.94
N TYR A 49 3.30 2.59 -19.25
CA TYR A 49 2.65 3.86 -19.61
C TYR A 49 2.14 4.61 -18.39
N ILE A 50 1.85 5.89 -18.57
CA ILE A 50 1.27 6.76 -17.56
C ILE A 50 0.03 7.39 -18.13
N ASP A 51 -1.06 7.39 -17.38
CA ASP A 51 -2.29 8.10 -17.74
C ASP A 51 -2.88 8.89 -16.56
N SER A 52 -4.04 9.52 -16.80
CA SER A 52 -4.81 10.15 -15.73
C SER A 52 -6.23 9.60 -15.67
N TRP A 53 -6.66 9.23 -14.46
CA TRP A 53 -8.02 8.82 -14.17
C TRP A 53 -8.58 9.63 -13.00
N LYS A 54 -9.65 10.40 -13.26
CA LYS A 54 -10.27 11.31 -12.26
C LYS A 54 -9.26 12.23 -11.55
N GLY A 55 -8.24 12.69 -12.27
CA GLY A 55 -7.16 13.54 -11.74
C GLY A 55 -6.06 12.80 -10.96
N ILE A 56 -6.16 11.48 -10.82
CA ILE A 56 -5.11 10.62 -10.28
C ILE A 56 -4.17 10.24 -11.43
N GLU A 57 -2.86 10.40 -11.24
CA GLU A 57 -1.84 9.92 -12.18
C GLU A 57 -1.63 8.42 -11.95
N ARG A 58 -1.86 7.58 -12.95
CA ARG A 58 -1.65 6.14 -12.82
C ARG A 58 -0.39 5.72 -13.55
N ILE A 59 0.48 4.99 -12.87
CA ILE A 59 1.72 4.46 -13.42
C ILE A 59 1.54 2.98 -13.64
N HIS A 60 1.41 2.57 -14.90
CA HIS A 60 1.11 1.21 -15.29
C HIS A 60 2.41 0.44 -15.57
N ILE A 61 2.62 -0.66 -14.82
CA ILE A 61 3.82 -1.49 -14.93
C ILE A 61 3.44 -2.90 -15.39
N PRO A 62 3.89 -3.34 -16.57
CA PRO A 62 3.66 -4.69 -17.05
C PRO A 62 4.53 -5.72 -16.30
N VAL A 63 3.88 -6.80 -15.86
CA VAL A 63 4.50 -7.97 -15.22
C VAL A 63 3.84 -9.25 -15.75
N LYS A 64 4.61 -9.99 -16.56
CA LYS A 64 4.15 -11.24 -17.20
C LYS A 64 3.87 -12.37 -16.22
N ASN A 65 4.47 -12.33 -15.03
CA ASN A 65 4.28 -13.35 -14.00
C ASN A 65 2.92 -13.19 -13.34
N LYS A 66 2.21 -14.31 -13.11
CA LYS A 66 0.93 -14.33 -12.41
C LYS A 66 1.09 -14.66 -10.92
N GLY A 67 0.03 -14.44 -10.15
CA GLY A 67 -0.03 -14.80 -8.73
C GLY A 67 0.98 -14.02 -7.87
N ALA A 68 1.46 -14.66 -6.79
CA ALA A 68 2.33 -14.02 -5.80
C ALA A 68 3.64 -13.50 -6.39
N LEU A 69 4.26 -14.26 -7.31
CA LEU A 69 5.49 -13.84 -7.98
C LEU A 69 5.28 -12.58 -8.82
N GLY A 70 4.13 -12.49 -9.51
CA GLY A 70 3.74 -11.27 -10.23
C GLY A 70 3.68 -10.06 -9.33
N THR A 71 2.99 -10.17 -8.20
CA THR A 71 2.89 -9.09 -7.21
C THR A 71 4.26 -8.71 -6.63
N ILE A 72 5.12 -9.68 -6.30
CA ILE A 72 6.48 -9.40 -5.80
C ILE A 72 7.31 -8.60 -6.82
N ILE A 73 7.29 -9.00 -8.09
CA ILE A 73 8.03 -8.31 -9.16
C ILE A 73 7.45 -6.91 -9.40
N PHE A 74 6.12 -6.79 -9.38
CA PHE A 74 5.43 -5.53 -9.56
C PHE A 74 5.77 -4.53 -8.44
N ASP A 75 5.71 -4.96 -7.18
CA ASP A 75 6.02 -4.11 -6.03
C ASP A 75 7.48 -3.66 -6.06
N TYR A 76 8.41 -4.57 -6.39
CA TYR A 76 9.82 -4.22 -6.58
C TYR A 76 10.00 -3.13 -7.64
N LYS A 77 9.41 -3.31 -8.84
CA LYS A 77 9.49 -2.31 -9.92
C LYS A 77 8.87 -0.98 -9.50
N SER A 78 7.74 -1.00 -8.79
CA SER A 78 7.04 0.18 -8.29
C SER A 78 7.90 0.97 -7.31
N VAL A 79 8.51 0.28 -6.34
CA VAL A 79 9.45 0.86 -5.38
C VAL A 79 10.61 1.53 -6.11
N ILE A 80 11.31 0.80 -6.99
CA ILE A 80 12.47 1.34 -7.72
C ILE A 80 12.09 2.54 -8.59
N HIS A 81 10.95 2.50 -9.28
CA HIS A 81 10.49 3.62 -10.10
C HIS A 81 10.18 4.85 -9.24
N SER A 82 9.54 4.66 -8.09
CA SER A 82 9.10 5.78 -7.22
C SER A 82 10.24 6.53 -6.54
N LEU A 83 11.45 5.94 -6.48
CA LEU A 83 12.64 6.62 -6.00
C LEU A 83 12.96 7.90 -6.79
N LYS A 84 12.54 7.96 -8.06
CA LYS A 84 12.80 9.07 -8.98
C LYS A 84 11.77 10.19 -8.90
N THR A 85 10.61 9.95 -8.30
CA THR A 85 9.52 10.92 -8.19
C THR A 85 9.60 11.68 -6.88
N LYS A 86 8.95 12.84 -6.74
CA LYS A 86 8.87 13.57 -5.45
C LYS A 86 7.54 13.24 -4.77
N GLY A 87 7.49 13.37 -3.44
CA GLY A 87 6.26 13.14 -2.67
C GLY A 87 6.42 12.16 -1.52
N LEU A 88 5.40 12.15 -0.66
CA LEU A 88 5.25 11.19 0.41
C LEU A 88 4.86 9.84 -0.18
N ILE A 89 5.52 8.77 0.25
CA ILE A 89 5.16 7.41 -0.16
C ILE A 89 4.19 6.83 0.87
N LEU A 90 3.08 6.30 0.39
CA LEU A 90 2.14 5.50 1.17
C LEU A 90 2.16 4.08 0.63
N THR A 91 2.80 3.19 1.36
CA THR A 91 2.78 1.75 1.07
C THR A 91 1.61 1.11 1.77
N LEU A 92 0.76 0.42 1.02
CA LEU A 92 -0.39 -0.30 1.56
C LEU A 92 -0.08 -1.78 1.69
N GLY A 93 -0.24 -2.30 2.90
CA GLY A 93 0.16 -3.65 3.26
C GLY A 93 1.66 -3.80 3.44
N TYR A 94 2.07 -4.96 3.94
CA TYR A 94 3.48 -5.24 4.21
C TYR A 94 4.05 -6.40 3.41
N ASN A 95 3.27 -7.06 2.53
CA ASN A 95 3.62 -8.35 1.91
C ASN A 95 4.99 -8.39 1.21
N THR A 96 5.50 -7.25 0.76
CA THR A 96 6.76 -7.07 0.04
C THR A 96 7.62 -5.96 0.65
N ALA A 97 7.37 -5.61 1.92
CA ALA A 97 8.01 -4.51 2.61
C ALA A 97 9.54 -4.61 2.71
N LEU A 98 10.14 -5.76 2.43
CA LEU A 98 11.59 -5.89 2.28
C LEU A 98 12.15 -4.89 1.25
N PHE A 99 11.41 -4.57 0.18
CA PHE A 99 11.84 -3.62 -0.84
C PHE A 99 11.85 -2.17 -0.32
N ASN A 100 11.12 -1.87 0.75
CA ASN A 100 11.12 -0.53 1.36
C ASN A 100 12.49 -0.17 1.97
N LEU A 101 13.43 -1.11 2.06
CA LEU A 101 14.85 -0.81 2.34
C LEU A 101 15.40 0.24 1.36
N PHE A 102 14.97 0.23 0.10
CA PHE A 102 15.40 1.23 -0.88
C PHE A 102 14.92 2.64 -0.53
N TYR A 103 13.77 2.78 0.14
CA TYR A 103 13.31 4.08 0.65
C TYR A 103 14.18 4.57 1.80
N VAL A 104 14.56 3.68 2.71
CA VAL A 104 15.49 3.99 3.81
C VAL A 104 16.83 4.49 3.26
N ILE A 105 17.44 3.74 2.33
CA ILE A 105 18.73 4.08 1.72
C ILE A 105 18.64 5.42 0.97
N SER A 106 17.54 5.65 0.27
CA SER A 106 17.33 6.86 -0.53
C SER A 106 16.74 8.02 0.27
N LYS A 107 16.58 7.87 1.59
CA LYS A 107 15.98 8.87 2.51
C LYS A 107 14.61 9.38 2.03
N ARG A 108 13.80 8.47 1.52
CA ARG A 108 12.43 8.73 1.08
C ARG A 108 11.47 8.52 2.24
N LEU A 109 10.65 9.52 2.53
CA LEU A 109 9.60 9.39 3.56
C LEU A 109 8.53 8.40 3.11
N ASN A 110 8.38 7.32 3.86
CA ASN A 110 7.46 6.22 3.59
C ASN A 110 6.59 5.93 4.81
N VAL A 111 5.28 6.13 4.64
CA VAL A 111 4.26 5.72 5.61
C VAL A 111 3.70 4.37 5.16
N ILE A 112 3.61 3.42 6.07
CA ILE A 112 3.12 2.07 5.75
C ILE A 112 1.81 1.83 6.49
N ASN A 113 0.75 1.50 5.76
CA ASN A 113 -0.46 0.96 6.37
C ASN A 113 -0.28 -0.54 6.61
N MET A 114 0.04 -0.89 7.85
CA MET A 114 0.24 -2.26 8.31
C MET A 114 -1.12 -2.84 8.73
N ASP A 115 -1.75 -3.65 7.87
CA ASP A 115 -3.02 -4.31 8.17
C ASP A 115 -2.83 -5.78 8.56
N GLY A 116 -3.72 -6.29 9.40
CA GLY A 116 -3.80 -7.71 9.71
C GLY A 116 -2.52 -8.36 10.26
N ILE A 117 -2.55 -9.70 10.36
CA ILE A 117 -1.40 -10.53 10.74
C ILE A 117 -1.39 -11.77 9.82
N GLU A 118 -0.98 -11.58 8.58
CA GLU A 118 -1.05 -12.59 7.51
C GLU A 118 -0.38 -13.90 7.88
N TRP A 119 0.80 -13.88 8.51
CA TRP A 119 1.52 -15.11 8.88
C TRP A 119 0.79 -15.97 9.92
N LYS A 120 -0.21 -15.43 10.63
CA LYS A 120 -1.06 -16.19 11.56
C LYS A 120 -2.25 -16.87 10.89
N ARG A 121 -2.53 -16.62 9.60
CA ARG A 121 -3.70 -17.17 8.93
C ARG A 121 -3.48 -18.62 8.53
N ASP A 122 -4.49 -19.47 8.73
CA ASP A 122 -4.39 -20.91 8.49
C ASP A 122 -4.27 -21.30 7.03
N LYS A 123 -4.75 -20.45 6.11
CA LYS A 123 -4.67 -20.68 4.66
C LYS A 123 -3.23 -20.71 4.11
N TRP A 124 -2.23 -20.29 4.88
CA TRP A 124 -0.85 -20.17 4.41
C TRP A 124 0.03 -21.33 4.92
N GLY A 125 0.79 -21.94 3.99
CA GLY A 125 1.83 -22.91 4.32
C GLY A 125 3.06 -22.28 4.98
N ALA A 126 3.96 -23.12 5.50
CA ALA A 126 5.13 -22.66 6.29
C ALA A 126 5.99 -21.61 5.56
N ILE A 127 6.27 -21.82 4.27
CA ILE A 127 7.09 -20.90 3.46
C ILE A 127 6.42 -19.52 3.38
N ALA A 128 5.13 -19.47 3.03
CA ALA A 128 4.37 -18.22 2.94
C ALA A 128 4.26 -17.53 4.30
N LYS A 129 4.02 -18.28 5.37
CA LYS A 129 4.01 -17.74 6.74
C LYS A 129 5.35 -17.12 7.12
N THR A 130 6.46 -17.77 6.83
CA THR A 130 7.81 -17.22 7.06
C THR A 130 8.03 -15.94 6.25
N TRP A 131 7.64 -15.94 4.98
CA TRP A 131 7.73 -14.75 4.12
C TRP A 131 6.96 -13.56 4.71
N PHE A 132 5.69 -13.75 5.08
CA PHE A 132 4.87 -12.71 5.70
C PHE A 132 5.43 -12.28 7.06
N TRP A 133 5.93 -13.23 7.85
CA TRP A 133 6.55 -12.94 9.14
C TRP A 133 7.75 -12.03 8.96
N MET A 134 8.67 -12.33 8.03
CA MET A 134 9.84 -11.51 7.73
C MET A 134 9.44 -10.12 7.25
N ASN A 135 8.51 -10.07 6.31
CA ASN A 135 8.04 -8.82 5.72
C ASN A 135 7.29 -7.93 6.73
N GLU A 136 6.60 -8.48 7.73
CA GLU A 136 6.06 -7.70 8.84
C GLU A 136 7.17 -6.97 9.62
N ARG A 137 8.33 -7.64 9.86
CA ARG A 137 9.47 -7.01 10.54
C ARG A 137 10.08 -5.92 9.67
N PHE A 138 10.28 -6.20 8.38
CA PHE A 138 10.80 -5.22 7.44
C PHE A 138 9.89 -4.00 7.32
N GLY A 139 8.56 -4.19 7.27
CA GLY A 139 7.60 -3.09 7.32
C GLY A 139 7.75 -2.25 8.58
N CYS A 140 7.85 -2.90 9.75
CA CYS A 140 8.05 -2.21 11.01
C CYS A 140 9.34 -1.38 11.01
N TRP A 141 10.45 -1.95 10.55
CA TRP A 141 11.77 -1.32 10.62
C TRP A 141 11.97 -0.24 9.55
N PHE A 142 11.49 -0.48 8.32
CA PHE A 142 11.79 0.38 7.16
C PHE A 142 10.74 1.46 6.89
N GLY A 143 9.53 1.38 7.42
CA GLY A 143 8.59 2.52 7.37
C GLY A 143 9.09 3.65 8.25
N ASP A 144 8.91 4.92 7.87
CA ASP A 144 9.17 6.06 8.76
C ASP A 144 8.05 6.20 9.79
N HIS A 145 6.80 5.97 9.35
CA HIS A 145 5.61 5.95 10.20
C HIS A 145 4.71 4.78 9.83
N LEU A 146 4.02 4.20 10.82
CA LEU A 146 3.12 3.08 10.63
C LEU A 146 1.69 3.50 10.93
N ILE A 147 0.77 3.13 10.04
CA ILE A 147 -0.66 3.21 10.27
C ILE A 147 -1.14 1.81 10.64
N ALA A 148 -1.81 1.70 11.78
CA ALA A 148 -2.54 0.50 12.19
C ALA A 148 -4.04 0.77 12.05
N ASP A 149 -4.77 -0.14 11.41
CA ASP A 149 -6.21 -0.02 11.21
C ASP A 149 -7.05 -0.43 12.44
N HIS A 150 -6.41 -1.02 13.45
CA HIS A 150 -7.06 -1.52 14.64
C HIS A 150 -6.16 -1.40 15.88
N PRO A 151 -6.72 -1.12 17.10
CA PRO A 151 -5.93 -1.04 18.34
C PRO A 151 -5.03 -2.25 18.60
N LYS A 152 -5.55 -3.47 18.41
CA LYS A 152 -4.77 -4.72 18.57
C LYS A 152 -3.61 -4.84 17.57
N ILE A 153 -3.75 -4.28 16.36
CA ILE A 153 -2.64 -4.22 15.40
C ILE A 153 -1.59 -3.23 15.89
N LYS A 154 -1.99 -2.05 16.38
CA LYS A 154 -1.07 -1.10 17.02
C LYS A 154 -0.31 -1.74 18.19
N GLU A 155 -0.99 -2.44 19.08
CA GLU A 155 -0.35 -3.17 20.20
C GLU A 155 0.64 -4.23 19.72
N HIS A 156 0.26 -5.01 18.71
CA HIS A 156 1.14 -6.02 18.12
C HIS A 156 2.38 -5.39 17.48
N LEU A 157 2.24 -4.35 16.67
CA LEU A 157 3.38 -3.65 16.04
C LEU A 157 4.29 -2.98 17.08
N ALA A 158 3.72 -2.47 18.17
CA ALA A 158 4.46 -1.86 19.28
C ALA A 158 5.40 -2.83 20.02
N THR A 159 5.30 -4.14 19.76
CA THR A 159 6.27 -5.12 20.28
C THR A 159 7.57 -5.18 19.46
N ARG A 160 7.66 -4.46 18.33
CA ARG A 160 8.85 -4.43 17.44
C ARG A 160 9.42 -3.04 17.21
N VAL A 161 8.63 -1.99 17.39
CA VAL A 161 9.06 -0.59 17.24
C VAL A 161 8.38 0.30 18.28
N SER A 162 8.89 1.52 18.47
CA SER A 162 8.29 2.51 19.37
C SER A 162 6.82 2.76 19.03
N LYS A 163 5.98 2.90 20.08
CA LYS A 163 4.56 3.26 19.96
C LYS A 163 4.35 4.61 19.28
N ASP A 164 5.30 5.53 19.41
CA ASP A 164 5.21 6.88 18.83
C ASP A 164 5.30 6.87 17.31
N LYS A 165 5.89 5.80 16.75
CA LYS A 165 5.96 5.53 15.31
C LYS A 165 4.63 5.02 14.73
N ILE A 166 3.61 4.78 15.57
CA ILE A 166 2.39 4.08 15.17
C ILE A 166 1.15 4.94 15.48
N THR A 167 0.45 5.36 14.42
CA THR A 167 -0.89 5.95 14.56
C THR A 167 -1.96 4.91 14.25
N MET A 168 -2.95 4.80 15.13
CA MET A 168 -4.12 3.98 14.85
C MET A 168 -5.15 4.84 14.11
N ILE A 169 -5.51 4.45 12.88
CA ILE A 169 -6.52 5.11 12.06
C ILE A 169 -7.45 4.03 11.51
N PRO A 170 -8.69 3.90 12.02
CA PRO A 170 -9.61 2.89 11.52
C PRO A 170 -10.09 3.23 10.11
N TYR A 171 -10.43 2.22 9.32
CA TYR A 171 -11.09 2.43 8.04
C TYR A 171 -12.48 3.05 8.24
N GLY A 172 -12.83 3.95 7.33
CA GLY A 172 -14.18 4.49 7.23
C GLY A 172 -15.14 3.54 6.51
N ALA A 173 -16.42 3.86 6.57
CA ALA A 173 -17.47 3.24 5.78
C ALA A 173 -18.39 4.33 5.23
N TYR A 174 -19.11 4.02 4.16
CA TYR A 174 -20.19 4.89 3.70
C TYR A 174 -21.28 4.93 4.76
N SER A 175 -21.84 6.13 4.99
CA SER A 175 -23.03 6.25 5.81
C SER A 175 -24.18 5.53 5.11
N ILE A 176 -24.90 4.68 5.85
CA ILE A 176 -26.10 4.01 5.36
C ILE A 176 -27.21 5.06 5.31
N THR A 177 -27.59 5.43 4.09
CA THR A 177 -28.75 6.26 3.76
C THR A 177 -29.81 5.37 3.10
N ARG A 178 -31.05 5.87 2.98
CA ARG A 178 -32.12 5.11 2.30
C ARG A 178 -31.77 4.77 0.85
N ASP A 179 -30.93 5.58 0.21
CA ASP A 179 -30.59 5.47 -1.21
C ASP A 179 -29.41 4.50 -1.48
N ASN A 180 -28.72 4.04 -0.45
CA ASN A 180 -27.60 3.09 -0.57
C ASN A 180 -27.72 1.89 0.37
N ALA A 181 -28.93 1.61 0.90
CA ALA A 181 -29.18 0.52 1.83
C ALA A 181 -28.85 -0.88 1.28
N ASP A 182 -28.82 -1.01 -0.06
CA ASP A 182 -28.55 -2.26 -0.79
C ASP A 182 -27.15 -2.31 -1.44
N LYS A 183 -26.27 -1.33 -1.18
CA LYS A 183 -24.89 -1.28 -1.68
C LYS A 183 -23.87 -1.53 -0.58
#